data_AF-A0A7X5TEG4-F1
#
_entry.id   AF-A0A7X5TEG4-F1
#
_cell.length_a   1.000
_cell.length_b   1.000
_cell.length_c   1.000
_cell.angle_alpha   90.00
_cell.angle_beta   90.00
_cell.angle_gamma   90.00
#
_symmetry.space_group_name_H-M   'P 1'
#
loop_
_entity.id
_entity.type
_entity.pdbx_description
1 polymer ?
#
loop_
_entity_poly.entity_id
_entity_poly.type
_entity_poly.pdbx_seq_one_letter_code
_entity_poly.pdbx_strand_id
1 'polypeptide(L)' 'PGYIIEHAVKGMMPKTRLGRAQMKRLRIYSGPEHSMAAQKPIQANI' A
#
# COMPACT_ATOMS: atom_id res chain seq x y z
N PRO A 1 10.40 -0.29 8.87
CA PRO A 1 9.11 0.45 8.79
C PRO A 1 8.07 -0.18 7.85
N GLY A 2 8.43 -0.49 6.60
CA GLY A 2 7.45 -0.95 5.58
C GLY A 2 6.70 -2.24 5.92
N TYR A 3 7.40 -3.24 6.48
CA TYR A 3 6.81 -4.54 6.81
C TYR A 3 5.67 -4.44 7.84
N ILE A 4 5.77 -3.52 8.81
CA ILE A 4 4.76 -3.34 9.86
C ILE A 4 3.43 -2.89 9.24
N ILE A 5 3.50 -1.91 8.34
CA ILE A 5 2.34 -1.38 7.63
C ILE A 5 1.77 -2.42 6.67
N GLU A 6 2.63 -3.11 5.92
CA GLU A 6 2.21 -4.18 5.01
C GLU A 6 1.46 -5.30 5.75
N HIS A 7 2.01 -5.72 6.90
CA HIS A 7 1.41 -6.77 7.72
C HIS A 7 0.07 -6.34 8.31
N ALA A 8 -0.05 -5.09 8.79
CA ALA A 8 -1.31 -4.54 9.28
C ALA A 8 -2.39 -4.51 8.18
N VAL A 9 -2.06 -3.98 6.99
CA VAL A 9 -3.00 -3.91 5.86
C VAL A 9 -3.39 -5.32 5.38
N LYS A 10 -2.45 -6.25 5.33
CA LYS A 10 -2.73 -7.66 5.01
C LYS A 10 -3.70 -8.30 6.01
N GLY A 11 -3.62 -7.93 7.29
CA GLY A 11 -4.55 -8.38 8.32
C GLY A 11 -5.97 -7.84 8.17
N MET A 12 -6.11 -6.63 7.60
CA MET A 12 -7.40 -5.98 7.33
C MET A 12 -8.10 -6.48 6.05
N MET A 13 -7.37 -7.19 5.17
CA MET A 13 -7.93 -7.69 3.91
C MET A 13 -8.57 -9.09 4.05
N PRO A 14 -9.63 -9.39 3.29
CA PRO A 14 -10.22 -10.72 3.25
C PRO A 14 -9.25 -11.75 2.65
N LYS A 15 -9.20 -12.95 3.23
CA LYS A 15 -8.29 -14.04 2.84
C LYS A 15 -8.72 -14.75 1.55
N THR A 16 -8.83 -14.01 0.46
CA THR A 16 -9.23 -14.51 -0.88
C THR A 16 -8.09 -14.39 -1.89
N ARG A 17 -8.21 -15.07 -3.04
CA ARG A 17 -7.25 -14.92 -4.16
C ARG A 17 -7.18 -13.47 -4.64
N LEU A 18 -8.35 -12.80 -4.71
CA LEU A 18 -8.45 -11.39 -5.05
C LEU A 18 -7.78 -10.50 -4.00
N GLY A 19 -7.98 -10.78 -2.71
CA GLY A 19 -7.35 -10.02 -1.63
C GLY A 19 -5.82 -10.04 -1.72
N ARG A 20 -5.23 -11.22 -2.00
CA ARG A 20 -3.78 -11.34 -2.25
C ARG A 20 -3.33 -10.58 -3.50
N ALA A 21 -4.13 -10.53 -4.55
CA ALA A 21 -3.81 -9.76 -5.75
C ALA A 21 -3.86 -8.25 -5.49
N GLN A 22 -4.79 -7.78 -4.65
CA GLN A 22 -4.90 -6.38 -4.27
C GLN A 22 -3.72 -5.91 -3.41
N MET A 23 -3.19 -6.75 -2.51
CA MET A 23 -1.98 -6.44 -1.74
C MET A 23 -0.77 -6.07 -2.62
N LYS A 24 -0.67 -6.64 -3.84
CA LYS A 24 0.42 -6.32 -4.78
C LYS A 24 0.34 -4.90 -5.35
N ARG A 25 -0.80 -4.22 -5.20
CA ARG A 25 -0.98 -2.82 -5.65
C ARG A 25 -0.52 -1.81 -4.59
N LEU A 26 -0.36 -2.25 -3.34
CA LEU A 26 0.13 -1.41 -2.26
C LEU A 26 1.64 -1.21 -2.39
N ARG A 27 2.08 0.06 -2.44
CA ARG A 27 3.50 0.43 -2.46
C ARG A 27 3.78 1.30 -1.23
N ILE A 28 4.72 0.85 -0.41
CA ILE A 28 5.08 1.53 0.85
C ILE A 28 6.49 2.09 0.68
N TYR A 29 6.62 3.41 0.81
CA TYR A 29 7.90 4.11 0.74
C TYR A 29 8.28 4.61 2.14
N SER A 30 9.56 4.54 2.49
CA SER A 30 10.09 5.12 3.72
C SER A 30 10.55 6.56 3.44
N GLY A 31 9.81 7.55 3.94
CA GLY A 31 10.10 8.97 3.74
C GLY A 31 9.00 9.69 2.97
N PRO A 32 9.14 11.02 2.74
CA PRO A 32 8.14 11.83 2.05
C PRO A 32 8.12 11.60 0.53
N GLU A 33 9.18 11.00 -0.02
CA GLU A 33 9.34 10.82 -1.45
C GLU A 33 8.84 9.45 -1.94
N HIS A 34 8.26 9.47 -3.13
CA HIS A 34 7.69 8.31 -3.81
C HIS A 34 8.12 8.37 -5.28
N SER A 35 8.80 7.33 -5.78
CA SER A 35 9.44 7.30 -7.11
C SER A 35 8.46 7.16 -8.29
N MET A 36 7.17 7.45 -8.06
CA MET A 36 6.08 7.23 -9.01
C MET A 36 5.86 8.43 -9.92
N ALA A 37 6.84 8.74 -10.76
CA ALA A 37 6.83 9.94 -11.61
C ALA A 37 5.59 10.08 -12.54
N ALA A 38 4.92 8.97 -12.89
CA ALA A 38 3.74 8.98 -13.77
C ALA A 38 2.38 8.98 -13.04
N GLN A 39 2.35 8.66 -11.74
CA GLN A 39 1.10 8.70 -10.97
C GLN A 39 0.91 10.11 -10.42
N LYS A 40 -0.32 10.64 -10.51
CA LYS A 40 -0.74 11.88 -9.86
C LYS A 40 -1.51 11.51 -8.58
N PRO A 41 -0.83 11.18 -7.47
CA PRO A 41 -1.52 10.86 -6.23
C PRO A 41 -2.29 12.08 -5.73
N ILE A 42 -3.53 11.89 -5.33
CA ILE A 42 -4.31 12.90 -4.61
C ILE A 42 -4.00 12.71 -3.13
N GLN A 43 -3.63 13.79 -2.44
CA GLN A 43 -3.42 13.76 -1.00
C GLN A 43 -4.76 13.44 -0.32
N ALA A 44 -4.85 12.26 0.27
CA ALA A 44 -6.01 11.89 1.08
C ALA A 44 -5.81 12.44 2.50
N ASN A 45 -6.69 13.35 2.93
CA ASN A 45 -6.84 13.70 4.34
C ASN A 45 -7.70 12.59 4.97
N ILE A 46 -7.09 11.82 5.86
CA ILE A 46 -7.70 10.70 6.60
C ILE A 46 -7.52 10.96 8.09
#